data_AF-A0A699X5G6-F1
#
_entry.id   AF-A0A699X5G6-F1
#
_cell.length_a   1.000
_cell.length_b   1.000
_cell.length_c   1.000
_cell.angle_alpha   90.00
_cell.angle_beta   90.00
_cell.angle_gamma   90.00
#
_symmetry.space_group_name_H-M   'P 1'
#
loop_
_entity.id
_entity.type
_entity.pdbx_description
1 polymer ?
#
loop_
_entity_poly.entity_id
_entity_poly.type
_entity_poly.pdbx_seq_one_letter_code
_entity_poly.pdbx_strand_id
1 'polypeptide(L)'
;KGLDVIEQAQSGTGKTQLLNFNLVQCQAIVLAPTRELAQQTEKVMRALGDYLGVRIHACVGGNLVREDQRILAAGVHVVVGIAV
;
A
#
# COMPACT_ATOMS: atom_id res chain seq x y z
N LYS A 1 17.66 -3.62 -12.55
CA LYS A 1 18.32 -4.21 -11.36
C LYS A 1 17.40 -3.94 -10.19
N GLY A 2 16.66 -4.95 -9.71
CA GLY A 2 15.85 -4.82 -8.50
C GLY A 2 16.79 -4.85 -7.31
N LEU A 3 16.67 -3.88 -6.41
CA LEU A 3 17.35 -3.87 -5.13
C LEU A 3 16.31 -4.30 -4.09
N ASP A 4 16.52 -5.46 -3.47
CA ASP A 4 15.74 -5.81 -2.29
C ASP A 4 16.26 -4.96 -1.14
N VAL A 5 15.47 -3.95 -0.77
CA VAL A 5 15.82 -3.03 0.31
C VAL A 5 14.90 -3.31 1.48
N ILE A 6 15.44 -3.94 2.53
CA ILE A 6 14.78 -4.02 3.84
C ILE A 6 15.03 -2.69 4.54
N GLU A 7 14.10 -1.78 4.34
CA GLU A 7 14.09 -0.50 5.01
C GLU A 7 13.27 -0.65 6.29
N GLN A 8 13.84 -0.37 7.47
CA GLN A 8 13.10 -0.24 8.75
C GLN A 8 13.03 1.25 9.14
N ALA A 9 11.83 1.79 9.37
CA ALA A 9 11.59 3.22 9.62
C ALA A 9 10.85 3.28 10.92
N GLN A 10 11.37 4.09 11.80
CA GLN A 10 10.60 4.61 12.90
C GLN A 10 9.54 5.58 12.34
N SER A 11 8.35 5.58 12.94
CA SER A 11 7.25 6.49 12.57
C SER A 11 7.77 7.92 12.44
N GLY A 12 7.53 8.56 11.28
CA GLY A 12 7.94 9.95 11.00
C GLY A 12 9.21 10.17 10.18
N THR A 13 9.84 9.14 9.61
CA THR A 13 11.15 9.28 8.91
C THR A 13 11.12 9.30 7.38
N GLY A 14 9.94 9.42 6.74
CA GLY A 14 9.87 9.81 5.32
C GLY A 14 10.60 8.86 4.35
N LYS A 15 10.43 7.55 4.51
CA LYS A 15 10.91 6.59 3.50
C LYS A 15 10.06 6.63 2.25
N THR A 16 10.57 7.30 1.23
CA THR A 16 9.91 7.35 -0.08
C THR A 16 10.80 6.61 -1.07
N GLN A 17 10.68 5.28 -1.12
CA GLN A 17 11.12 4.56 -2.32
C GLN A 17 10.30 5.08 -3.50
N LEU A 18 10.99 5.42 -4.59
CA LEU A 18 10.42 6.14 -5.73
C LEU A 18 9.45 5.22 -6.49
N LEU A 19 8.17 5.27 -6.15
CA LEU A 19 7.11 4.61 -6.91
C LEU A 19 7.06 5.21 -8.33
N ASN A 20 6.97 4.36 -9.35
CA ASN A 20 6.75 4.82 -10.71
C ASN A 20 5.24 5.00 -10.94
N PHE A 21 4.79 6.25 -10.85
CA PHE A 21 3.38 6.65 -10.98
C PHE A 21 2.77 6.40 -12.37
N ASN A 22 3.60 6.22 -13.40
CA ASN A 22 3.13 5.96 -14.77
C ASN A 22 2.81 4.48 -15.02
N LEU A 23 3.22 3.58 -14.11
CA LEU A 23 3.11 2.15 -14.30
C LEU A 23 2.18 1.55 -13.27
N VAL A 24 0.95 1.28 -13.68
CA VAL A 24 -0.08 0.85 -12.75
C VAL A 24 -0.08 -0.65 -12.47
N GLN A 25 0.94 -1.06 -11.73
CA GLN A 25 1.13 -2.39 -11.20
C GLN A 25 1.56 -2.28 -9.74
N CYS A 26 1.39 -3.36 -8.97
CA CYS A 26 1.81 -3.37 -7.57
C CYS A 26 3.33 -3.23 -7.49
N GLN A 27 3.80 -2.18 -6.83
CA GLN A 27 5.21 -1.83 -6.66
C GLN A 27 5.64 -1.91 -5.20
N ALA A 28 4.70 -1.78 -4.25
CA ALA A 28 4.98 -1.87 -2.83
C ALA A 28 3.87 -2.61 -2.07
N ILE A 29 4.27 -3.35 -1.04
CA ILE A 29 3.38 -3.97 -0.07
C ILE A 29 3.71 -3.43 1.31
N VAL A 30 2.68 -2.99 2.03
CA VAL A 30 2.79 -2.44 3.38
C VAL A 30 2.10 -3.41 4.32
N LEU A 31 2.86 -4.00 5.22
CA LEU A 31 2.33 -4.92 6.22
C LEU A 31 2.24 -4.22 7.56
N ALA A 32 1.04 -4.19 8.14
CA ALA A 32 0.82 -3.69 9.48
C ALA A 32 0.58 -4.86 10.46
N PRO A 33 1.02 -4.73 11.72
CA PRO A 33 0.85 -5.77 12.74
C PRO A 33 -0.59 -5.90 13.26
N THR A 34 -1.43 -4.87 13.07
CA THR A 34 -2.84 -4.89 13.50
C THR A 34 -3.74 -4.29 12.44
N ARG A 35 -5.03 -4.62 12.54
CA ARG A 35 -6.09 -4.07 11.67
C ARG A 35 -6.18 -2.56 11.78
N GLU A 36 -6.12 -2.03 13.00
CA GLU A 36 -6.26 -0.60 13.29
C GLU A 36 -5.10 0.17 12.66
N LEU A 37 -3.88 -0.35 12.75
CA LEU A 37 -2.70 0.28 12.16
C LEU A 37 -2.71 0.17 10.63
N ALA A 38 -3.20 -0.93 10.07
CA ALA A 38 -3.40 -1.07 8.62
C ALA A 38 -4.37 -0.01 8.09
N GLN A 39 -5.49 0.22 8.77
CA GLN A 39 -6.49 1.22 8.41
C GLN A 39 -5.96 2.65 8.56
N GLN A 40 -5.20 2.94 9.61
CA GLN A 40 -4.56 4.25 9.77
C GLN A 40 -3.55 4.51 8.64
N THR A 41 -2.73 3.51 8.33
CA THR A 41 -1.73 3.60 7.25
C THR A 41 -2.41 3.80 5.89
N GLU A 42 -3.48 3.05 5.61
CA GLU A 42 -4.26 3.20 4.38
C GLU A 42 -4.81 4.62 4.21
N LYS A 43 -5.38 5.22 5.27
CA LYS A 43 -5.91 6.59 5.20
C LYS A 43 -4.84 7.61 4.85
N VAL A 44 -3.69 7.52 5.52
CA VAL A 44 -2.54 8.43 5.26
C VAL A 44 -2.02 8.23 3.85
N MET A 45 -1.83 6.98 3.44
CA MET A 45 -1.35 6.66 2.11
C MET A 45 -2.33 7.09 1.03
N ARG A 46 -3.63 6.89 1.19
CA ARG A 46 -4.66 7.34 0.25
C ARG A 46 -4.63 8.85 0.09
N ALA A 47 -4.55 9.60 1.19
CA ALA A 47 -4.44 11.07 1.13
C ALA A 47 -3.19 11.53 0.37
N LEU A 48 -2.06 10.84 0.55
CA LEU A 48 -0.83 11.09 -0.24
C LEU A 48 -1.00 10.67 -1.70
N GLY A 49 -1.66 9.55 -1.95
CA GLY A 49 -1.90 8.99 -3.27
C GLY A 49 -2.84 9.84 -4.11
N ASP A 50 -3.85 10.46 -3.51
CA ASP A 50 -4.75 11.39 -4.20
C ASP A 50 -3.99 12.62 -4.71
N TYR A 51 -2.96 13.07 -3.99
CA TYR A 51 -2.09 14.17 -4.43
C TYR A 51 -1.07 13.74 -5.50
N LEU A 52 -0.57 12.50 -5.42
CA LEU A 52 0.50 11.99 -6.28
C LEU A 52 0.00 11.17 -7.50
N GLY A 53 -1.31 10.92 -7.62
CA GLY A 53 -1.87 10.04 -8.64
C GLY A 53 -1.66 8.54 -8.38
N VAL A 54 -1.42 8.15 -7.13
CA VAL A 54 -1.09 6.76 -6.74
C VAL A 54 -2.32 6.03 -6.26
N ARG A 55 -2.72 4.99 -7.01
CA ARG A 55 -3.73 4.01 -6.57
C ARG A 55 -3.21 3.12 -5.43
N ILE A 56 -3.92 3.13 -4.30
CA ILE A 56 -3.58 2.38 -3.09
C ILE A 56 -4.81 1.59 -2.65
N HIS A 57 -4.62 0.33 -2.28
CA HIS A 57 -5.69 -0.55 -1.79
C HIS A 57 -5.29 -1.25 -0.51
N ALA A 58 -6.22 -1.44 0.42
CA ALA A 58 -5.97 -2.17 1.64
C ALA A 58 -6.81 -3.45 1.72
N CYS A 59 -6.12 -4.58 1.82
CA CYS A 59 -6.67 -5.91 2.05
C CYS A 59 -6.71 -6.15 3.58
N VAL A 60 -7.60 -5.43 4.25
CA VAL A 60 -7.84 -5.56 5.69
C VAL A 60 -9.16 -6.31 5.87
N GLY A 61 -9.16 -7.40 6.64
CA GLY A 61 -10.34 -8.27 6.78
C GLY A 61 -11.63 -7.49 7.08
N GLY A 62 -12.73 -7.85 6.40
CA GLY A 62 -14.01 -7.12 6.47
C GLY A 62 -14.57 -6.70 5.11
N ASN A 63 -13.74 -6.68 4.06
CA ASN A 63 -14.19 -6.56 2.68
C ASN A 63 -14.56 -7.93 2.09
N LEU A 64 -15.43 -7.92 1.09
CA LEU A 64 -15.66 -9.11 0.27
C LEU A 64 -14.40 -9.38 -0.55
N VAL A 65 -13.81 -10.57 -0.42
CA VAL A 65 -12.60 -10.99 -1.15
C VAL A 65 -12.73 -10.76 -2.66
N ARG A 66 -13.94 -10.91 -3.21
CA ARG A 66 -14.22 -10.66 -4.63
C ARG A 66 -14.01 -9.20 -5.03
N GLU A 67 -14.33 -8.26 -4.15
CA GLU A 67 -14.14 -6.84 -4.40
C GLU A 67 -12.65 -6.49 -4.36
N ASP A 68 -11.92 -7.01 -3.36
CA ASP A 68 -10.47 -6.84 -3.29
C ASP A 68 -9.80 -7.41 -4.55
N GLN A 69 -10.20 -8.60 -5.01
CA GLN A 69 -9.70 -9.19 -6.25
C GLN A 69 -9.96 -8.31 -7.48
N ARG A 70 -11.16 -7.73 -7.59
CA ARG A 70 -11.52 -6.83 -8.70
C ARG A 70 -10.66 -5.57 -8.69
N ILE A 71 -10.45 -4.97 -7.52
CA ILE A 71 -9.63 -3.76 -7.37
C ILE A 71 -8.17 -4.05 -7.70
N LEU A 72 -7.63 -5.17 -7.21
CA LEU A 72 -6.27 -5.61 -7.52
C LEU A 72 -6.10 -5.90 -9.02
N ALA A 73 -7.08 -6.53 -9.66
CA ALA A 73 -7.08 -6.78 -11.10
C ALA A 73 -7.15 -5.49 -11.94
N ALA A 74 -7.81 -4.44 -11.43
CA ALA A 74 -7.82 -3.12 -12.07
C ALA A 74 -6.46 -2.40 -11.99
N GLY A 75 -5.53 -2.91 -11.18
CA GLY A 75 -4.19 -2.37 -10.97
C GLY A 75 -4.13 -1.39 -9.80
N VAL A 76 -3.14 -1.58 -8.92
CA VAL A 76 -2.85 -0.71 -7.78
C VAL A 76 -1.34 -0.57 -7.66
N HIS A 77 -0.83 0.56 -7.17
CA HIS A 77 0.60 0.78 -6.98
C HIS A 77 1.07 0.25 -5.62
N VAL A 78 0.22 0.36 -4.60
CA VAL A 78 0.53 -0.08 -3.23
C VAL A 78 -0.61 -0.90 -2.66
N VAL A 79 -0.27 -2.02 -2.02
CA VAL A 79 -1.22 -2.84 -1.25
C VAL A 79 -0.87 -2.77 0.23
N VAL A 80 -1.85 -2.47 1.08
CA VAL A 80 -1.72 -2.52 2.54
C VAL A 80 -2.40 -3.78 3.07
N GLY A 81 -1.73 -4.57 3.88
CA GLY A 81 -2.25 -5.81 4.45
C GLY A 81 -1.84 -5.98 5.91
N ILE A 82 -2.33 -7.04 6.54
CA ILE A 82 -1.92 -7.46 7.88
C ILE A 82 -0.88 -8.57 7.74
N ALA A 83 0.27 -8.44 8.42
CA ALA A 83 1.16 -9.58 8.63
C ALA A 83 0.60 -10.42 9.78
N VAL A 84 0.14 -11.62 9.47
CA VAL A 84 -0.27 -12.64 10.46
C VAL A 84 0.79 -13.70 10.58
#